data_AF-A0A2J4XUH0-F1
#
_entry.id   AF-A0A2J4XUH0-F1
#
_cell.length_a   1.000
_cell.length_b   1.000
_cell.length_c   1.000
_cell.angle_alpha   90.00
_cell.angle_beta   90.00
_cell.angle_gamma   90.00
#
_symmetry.space_group_name_H-M   'P 1'
#
loop_
_entity.id
_entity.type
_entity.pdbx_description
1 polymer ?
#
loop_
_entity_poly.entity_id
_entity_poly.type
_entity_poly.pdbx_seq_one_letter_code
_entity_poly.pdbx_strand_id
1 'polypeptide(L)'
;DPLREAHVMSLATSIGREMNVFCEAEGQAHRLSLKSPILLYSDFKQLTTMEEEHYRADVLDITFNPAEASLSETVKALCDKAEQMVRDGTVLLVLSDRNIAKDRLPVPAPMAVGAIQTRLVDKSLRCDANIIVETASARDPHH
;
A
#
# COMPACT_ATOMS: atom_id res chain seq x y z
N ASP A 1 17.25 -14.44 18.79
CA ASP A 1 16.85 -13.55 19.91
C ASP A 1 16.78 -12.11 19.41
N PRO A 2 15.62 -11.42 19.48
CA PRO A 2 15.44 -10.09 18.87
C PRO A 2 16.31 -8.97 19.50
N LEU A 3 16.86 -9.18 20.70
CA LEU A 3 17.75 -8.22 21.35
C LEU A 3 19.21 -8.65 21.21
N ARG A 4 19.53 -9.91 21.51
CA ARG A 4 20.91 -10.40 21.52
C ARG A 4 21.48 -10.64 20.12
N GLU A 5 20.61 -10.89 19.14
CA GLU A 5 20.98 -11.19 17.75
C GLU A 5 20.37 -10.16 16.78
N ALA A 6 20.13 -8.92 17.23
CA ALA A 6 19.51 -7.88 16.42
C ALA A 6 20.25 -7.60 15.09
N HIS A 7 21.57 -7.84 15.05
CA HIS A 7 22.42 -7.63 13.87
C HIS A 7 22.13 -8.59 12.70
N VAL A 8 21.46 -9.73 12.94
CA VAL A 8 21.01 -10.65 11.88
C VAL A 8 19.55 -10.42 11.48
N MET A 9 18.87 -9.46 12.10
CA MET A 9 17.49 -9.09 11.78
C MET A 9 17.47 -7.78 10.98
N SER A 10 16.46 -7.61 10.13
CA SER A 10 16.28 -6.37 9.37
C SER A 10 14.80 -6.05 9.18
N LEU A 11 14.49 -4.75 9.31
CA LEU A 11 13.21 -4.16 8.92
C LEU A 11 13.30 -3.45 7.57
N ALA A 12 14.40 -3.64 6.84
CA ALA A 12 14.60 -3.02 5.54
C ALA A 12 13.45 -3.37 4.61
N THR A 13 12.85 -2.34 4.03
CA THR A 13 11.69 -2.47 3.15
C THR A 13 12.04 -1.85 1.82
N SER A 14 11.71 -2.53 0.71
CA SER A 14 11.99 -2.03 -0.63
C SER A 14 10.70 -1.75 -1.38
N ILE A 15 10.59 -0.53 -1.92
CA ILE A 15 9.44 0.00 -2.64
C ILE A 15 9.83 0.21 -4.11
N GLY A 16 8.91 -0.08 -5.03
CA GLY A 16 9.07 -0.09 -6.47
C GLY A 16 8.47 -1.37 -7.07
N ARG A 17 8.35 -1.38 -8.40
CA ARG A 17 7.93 -2.58 -9.16
C ARG A 17 8.95 -3.71 -9.00
N GLU A 18 8.45 -4.93 -8.82
CA GLU A 18 9.29 -6.12 -8.79
C GLU A 18 9.55 -6.59 -10.22
N MET A 19 10.83 -6.65 -10.58
CA MET A 19 11.28 -6.99 -11.93
C MET A 19 11.68 -8.46 -12.06
N ASN A 20 11.90 -8.91 -13.29
CA ASN A 20 12.22 -10.30 -13.60
C ASN A 20 13.54 -10.77 -12.93
N VAL A 21 13.43 -11.77 -12.06
CA VAL A 21 14.55 -12.38 -11.32
C VAL A 21 15.53 -13.18 -12.19
N PHE A 22 15.16 -13.54 -13.42
CA PHE A 22 15.98 -14.36 -14.33
C PHE A 22 16.84 -13.54 -15.29
N CYS A 23 16.65 -12.22 -15.33
CA CYS A 23 17.35 -11.35 -16.26
C CYS A 23 18.00 -10.21 -15.49
N GLU A 24 19.32 -10.10 -15.53
CA GLU A 24 20.01 -8.91 -15.04
C GLU A 24 19.92 -7.82 -16.11
N ALA A 25 19.20 -6.73 -15.82
CA ALA A 25 19.06 -5.58 -16.71
C ALA A 25 19.22 -4.28 -15.93
N GLU A 26 19.89 -3.28 -16.52
CA GLU A 26 20.20 -1.99 -15.88
C GLU A 26 18.97 -1.23 -15.37
N GLY A 27 17.79 -1.45 -15.96
CA GLY A 27 16.51 -0.82 -15.58
C GLY A 27 15.82 -1.41 -14.34
N GLN A 28 16.42 -2.39 -13.65
CA GLN A 28 15.80 -3.05 -12.48
C GLN A 28 16.04 -2.33 -11.15
N ALA A 29 16.82 -1.24 -11.16
CA ALA A 29 17.26 -0.55 -9.96
C ALA A 29 16.36 0.63 -9.52
N HIS A 30 15.21 0.86 -10.17
CA HIS A 30 14.25 1.89 -9.77
C HIS A 30 13.44 1.45 -8.54
N ARG A 31 14.15 1.29 -7.41
CA ARG A 31 13.60 0.88 -6.12
C ARG A 31 14.13 1.79 -5.01
N LEU A 32 13.24 2.15 -4.11
CA LEU A 32 13.54 2.90 -2.90
C LEU A 32 13.73 1.94 -1.75
N SER A 33 14.86 2.04 -1.07
CA SER A 33 15.18 1.23 0.12
C SER A 33 14.97 2.05 1.39
N LEU A 34 14.07 1.57 2.23
CA LEU A 34 13.76 2.11 3.54
C LEU A 34 14.39 1.25 4.62
N LYS A 35 14.75 1.86 5.75
CA LYS A 35 15.28 1.13 6.91
C LYS A 35 14.20 0.43 7.74
N SER A 36 12.94 0.82 7.56
CA SER A 36 11.79 0.37 8.33
C SER A 36 10.54 0.40 7.44
N PRO A 37 9.53 -0.46 7.68
CA PRO A 37 8.22 -0.34 7.05
C PRO A 37 7.40 0.82 7.61
N ILE A 38 7.82 1.41 8.74
CA ILE A 38 7.15 2.56 9.36
C ILE A 38 7.68 3.85 8.75
N LEU A 39 6.77 4.64 8.17
CA LEU A 39 7.06 5.93 7.56
C LEU A 39 6.70 7.07 8.49
N LEU A 40 7.61 8.05 8.64
CA LEU A 40 7.23 9.36 9.16
C LEU A 40 6.40 10.11 8.12
N TYR A 41 5.60 11.08 8.56
CA TYR A 41 4.79 11.88 7.65
C TYR A 41 5.62 12.60 6.57
N SER A 42 6.83 13.06 6.93
CA SER A 42 7.78 13.65 5.97
C SER A 42 8.16 12.67 4.86
N ASP A 43 8.49 11.44 5.23
CA ASP A 43 8.97 10.40 4.31
C ASP A 43 7.83 9.94 3.41
N PHE A 44 6.64 9.77 3.98
CA PHE A 44 5.41 9.48 3.24
C PHE A 44 5.08 10.57 2.21
N LYS A 45 5.17 11.84 2.60
CA LYS A 45 4.93 12.96 1.68
C LYS A 45 5.98 13.02 0.59
N GLN A 46 7.25 12.83 0.91
CA GLN A 46 8.32 12.78 -0.09
C GLN A 46 8.06 11.65 -1.09
N LEU A 47 7.75 10.46 -0.61
CA LEU A 47 7.50 9.27 -1.43
C LEU A 47 6.28 9.44 -2.35
N THR A 48 5.18 10.03 -1.85
CA THR A 48 3.93 10.17 -2.61
C THR A 48 3.88 11.38 -3.55
N THR A 49 4.92 12.23 -3.54
CA THR A 49 4.99 13.43 -4.39
C THR A 49 6.11 13.37 -5.43
N MET A 50 6.78 12.22 -5.58
CA MET A 50 7.78 12.02 -6.63
C MET A 50 7.10 12.02 -8.00
N GLU A 51 7.64 12.82 -8.94
CA GLU A 51 7.09 12.96 -10.30
C GLU A 51 7.54 11.85 -11.26
N GLU A 52 8.53 11.04 -10.88
CA GLU A 52 9.03 9.94 -11.69
C GLU A 52 7.97 8.85 -11.90
N GLU A 53 7.79 8.41 -13.14
CA GLU A 53 6.81 7.37 -13.52
C GLU A 53 6.96 6.08 -12.70
N HIS A 54 8.20 5.73 -12.34
CA HIS A 54 8.52 4.54 -11.54
C HIS A 54 8.02 4.60 -10.09
N TYR A 55 7.60 5.78 -9.62
CA TYR A 55 7.09 6.00 -8.26
C TYR A 55 5.70 6.64 -8.25
N ARG A 56 4.94 6.52 -9.35
CA ARG A 56 3.58 7.05 -9.44
C ARG A 56 2.74 6.54 -8.26
N ALA A 57 2.31 7.49 -7.43
CA ALA A 57 1.49 7.23 -6.26
C ALA A 57 0.05 7.68 -6.50
N ASP A 58 -0.91 6.81 -6.19
CA ASP A 58 -2.32 7.13 -6.24
C ASP A 58 -3.00 6.72 -4.94
N VAL A 59 -3.89 7.61 -4.44
CA VAL A 59 -4.58 7.43 -3.17
C VAL A 59 -5.96 6.82 -3.40
N LEU A 60 -6.19 5.67 -2.79
CA LEU A 60 -7.48 5.02 -2.66
C LEU A 60 -8.06 5.33 -1.28
N ASP A 61 -9.10 6.16 -1.28
CA ASP A 61 -9.92 6.42 -0.10
C ASP A 61 -10.64 5.14 0.34
N ILE A 62 -10.37 4.68 1.56
CA ILE A 62 -11.00 3.50 2.17
C ILE A 62 -12.11 3.87 3.16
N THR A 63 -12.73 5.03 2.99
CA THR A 63 -13.95 5.42 3.70
C THR A 63 -15.21 5.20 2.85
N PHE A 64 -16.34 4.94 3.50
CA PHE A 64 -17.61 4.70 2.82
C PHE A 64 -18.80 5.26 3.59
N ASN A 65 -19.89 5.53 2.88
CA ASN A 65 -21.15 5.92 3.48
C ASN A 65 -22.02 4.68 3.73
N PRO A 66 -22.31 4.30 5.00
CA PRO A 66 -23.12 3.13 5.30
C PRO A 66 -24.58 3.26 4.85
N ALA A 67 -25.06 4.47 4.53
CA ALA A 67 -26.38 4.67 3.95
C ALA A 67 -26.44 4.34 2.44
N GLU A 68 -25.29 4.32 1.75
CA GLU A 68 -25.20 4.08 0.30
C GLU A 68 -24.80 2.65 -0.04
N ALA A 69 -23.91 2.05 0.75
CA ALA A 69 -23.39 0.71 0.50
C ALA A 69 -23.08 -0.04 1.80
N SER A 70 -23.24 -1.37 1.75
CA SER A 70 -22.73 -2.23 2.81
C SER A 70 -21.20 -2.29 2.82
N LEU A 71 -20.63 -2.69 3.96
CA LEU A 71 -19.19 -2.92 4.06
C LEU A 71 -18.70 -3.97 3.04
N SER A 72 -19.48 -5.01 2.77
CA SER A 72 -19.11 -6.06 1.81
C SER A 72 -19.05 -5.53 0.37
N GLU A 73 -20.04 -4.75 -0.03
CA GLU A 73 -20.06 -4.10 -1.35
C GLU A 73 -18.91 -3.09 -1.49
N THR A 74 -18.67 -2.31 -0.44
CA THR A 74 -17.56 -1.35 -0.37
C THR A 74 -16.22 -2.06 -0.57
N VAL A 75 -15.94 -3.13 0.17
CA VAL A 75 -14.67 -3.87 0.04
C VAL A 75 -14.49 -4.44 -1.36
N LYS A 76 -15.55 -4.97 -1.98
CA LYS A 76 -15.50 -5.45 -3.37
C LYS A 76 -15.17 -4.31 -4.34
N ALA A 77 -15.85 -3.17 -4.19
CA ALA A 77 -15.61 -2.00 -5.02
C ALA A 77 -14.18 -1.44 -4.84
N LEU A 78 -13.65 -1.46 -3.62
CA LEU A 78 -12.25 -1.08 -3.35
C LEU A 78 -11.27 -2.03 -4.05
N CYS A 79 -11.51 -3.35 -4.03
CA CYS A 79 -10.69 -4.31 -4.75
C CYS A 79 -10.72 -4.08 -6.27
N ASP A 80 -11.90 -3.84 -6.85
CA ASP A 80 -12.05 -3.58 -8.29
C ASP A 80 -11.37 -2.27 -8.69
N LYS A 81 -11.50 -1.22 -7.86
CA LYS A 81 -10.84 0.07 -8.09
C LYS A 81 -9.32 -0.03 -7.94
N ALA A 82 -8.83 -0.74 -6.92
CA ALA A 82 -7.40 -1.00 -6.73
C ALA A 82 -6.81 -1.77 -7.93
N GLU A 83 -7.50 -2.81 -8.42
CA GLU A 83 -7.10 -3.54 -9.61
C GLU A 83 -6.97 -2.60 -10.82
N GLN A 84 -7.97 -1.74 -11.05
CA GLN A 84 -7.93 -0.79 -12.17
C GLN A 84 -6.78 0.22 -12.03
N MET A 85 -6.58 0.80 -10.84
CA MET A 85 -5.50 1.76 -10.60
C MET A 85 -4.13 1.17 -10.91
N VAL A 86 -3.87 -0.07 -10.46
CA VAL A 86 -2.60 -0.75 -10.76
C VAL A 86 -2.46 -1.04 -12.26
N ARG A 87 -3.53 -1.43 -12.96
CA ARG A 87 -3.51 -1.58 -14.42
C ARG A 87 -3.25 -0.28 -15.16
N ASP A 88 -3.69 0.84 -14.59
CA ASP A 88 -3.46 2.19 -15.13
C ASP A 88 -2.05 2.71 -14.81
N GLY A 89 -1.21 1.92 -14.14
CA GLY A 89 0.20 2.23 -13.87
C GLY A 89 0.49 2.80 -12.49
N THR A 90 -0.44 2.72 -11.52
CA THR A 90 -0.13 3.03 -10.12
C THR A 90 0.92 2.07 -9.59
N VAL A 91 2.08 2.60 -9.17
CA VAL A 91 3.14 1.80 -8.52
C VAL A 91 2.98 1.85 -7.00
N LEU A 92 2.61 3.00 -6.44
CA LEU A 92 2.41 3.17 -5.00
C LEU A 92 0.92 3.36 -4.72
N LEU A 93 0.24 2.26 -4.38
CA LEU A 93 -1.17 2.29 -4.02
C LEU A 93 -1.31 2.65 -2.54
N VAL A 94 -1.76 3.87 -2.27
CA VAL A 94 -1.94 4.37 -0.91
C VAL A 94 -3.39 4.16 -0.47
N LEU A 95 -3.61 3.34 0.56
CA LEU A 95 -4.92 3.18 1.20
C LEU A 95 -5.03 4.20 2.33
N SER A 96 -6.00 5.10 2.27
CA SER A 96 -6.14 6.19 3.26
C SER A 96 -7.53 6.23 3.89
N ASP A 97 -7.56 6.23 5.22
CA ASP A 97 -8.79 6.45 6.02
C ASP A 97 -9.00 7.90 6.47
N ARG A 98 -8.17 8.82 5.94
CA ARG A 98 -8.12 10.24 6.34
C ARG A 98 -9.44 10.98 6.17
N ASN A 99 -10.30 10.55 5.25
CA ASN A 99 -11.57 11.20 4.92
C ASN A 99 -12.74 10.77 5.84
N ILE A 100 -12.45 10.26 7.03
CA ILE A 100 -13.48 9.95 8.04
C ILE A 100 -14.30 11.19 8.37
N ALA A 101 -15.63 11.03 8.36
CA ALA A 101 -16.58 12.09 8.63
C ALA A 101 -17.83 11.53 9.31
N LYS A 102 -18.78 12.41 9.67
CA LYS A 102 -20.02 12.00 10.37
C LYS A 102 -20.84 10.95 9.60
N ASP A 103 -20.80 11.02 8.28
CA ASP A 103 -21.49 10.17 7.31
C ASP A 103 -20.53 9.25 6.54
N ARG A 104 -19.24 9.27 6.87
CA ARG A 104 -18.21 8.46 6.21
C ARG A 104 -17.41 7.67 7.23
N LEU A 105 -17.62 6.35 7.24
CA LEU A 105 -16.93 5.44 8.14
C LEU A 105 -15.71 4.83 7.46
N PRO A 106 -14.60 4.63 8.18
CA PRO A 106 -13.43 3.95 7.63
C PRO A 106 -13.69 2.44 7.54
N VAL A 107 -13.31 1.83 6.42
CA VAL A 107 -13.12 0.38 6.34
C VAL A 107 -11.92 0.04 7.22
N PRO A 108 -11.99 -1.00 8.08
CA PRO A 108 -10.83 -1.40 8.87
C PRO A 108 -9.60 -1.66 7.99
N ALA A 109 -8.50 -0.95 8.23
CA ALA A 109 -7.33 -0.99 7.36
C ALA A 109 -6.78 -2.41 7.13
N PRO A 110 -6.66 -3.30 8.15
CA PRO A 110 -6.22 -4.69 7.92
C PRO A 110 -7.14 -5.48 6.97
N MET A 111 -8.45 -5.21 7.00
CA MET A 111 -9.43 -5.84 6.11
C MET A 111 -9.25 -5.35 4.68
N ALA A 112 -9.11 -4.04 4.48
CA ALA A 112 -8.87 -3.45 3.16
C ALA A 112 -7.56 -3.98 2.54
N VAL A 113 -6.47 -3.98 3.31
CA VAL A 113 -5.16 -4.50 2.89
C VAL A 113 -5.26 -5.96 2.49
N GLY A 114 -5.84 -6.82 3.35
CA GLY A 114 -5.95 -8.25 3.06
C GLY A 114 -6.76 -8.55 1.80
N ALA A 115 -7.89 -7.85 1.61
CA ALA A 115 -8.75 -8.02 0.45
C ALA A 115 -8.07 -7.57 -0.85
N ILE A 116 -7.45 -6.38 -0.84
CA ILE A 116 -6.76 -5.83 -2.01
C ILE A 116 -5.51 -6.64 -2.35
N GLN A 117 -4.70 -7.01 -1.36
CA GLN A 117 -3.54 -7.87 -1.52
C GLN A 117 -3.93 -9.18 -2.23
N THR A 118 -4.98 -9.86 -1.73
CA THR A 118 -5.47 -11.11 -2.32
C THR A 118 -5.92 -10.90 -3.76
N ARG A 119 -6.69 -9.83 -4.02
CA ARG A 119 -7.14 -9.50 -5.38
C ARG A 119 -5.96 -9.27 -6.34
N LEU A 120 -4.96 -8.49 -5.94
CA LEU A 120 -3.80 -8.21 -6.80
C LEU A 120 -2.97 -9.46 -7.06
N VAL A 121 -2.87 -10.38 -6.09
CA VAL A 121 -2.21 -11.69 -6.28
C VAL A 121 -2.98 -12.54 -7.29
N ASP A 122 -4.30 -12.69 -7.12
CA ASP A 122 -5.15 -13.48 -8.01
C ASP A 122 -5.15 -12.98 -9.45
N LYS A 123 -4.85 -11.69 -9.64
CA LYS A 123 -4.76 -11.02 -10.95
C LYS A 123 -3.34 -10.89 -11.47
N SER A 124 -2.36 -11.44 -10.76
CA SER A 124 -0.93 -11.34 -11.09
C SER A 124 -0.40 -9.90 -11.20
N LEU A 125 -1.00 -8.97 -10.45
CA LEU A 125 -0.65 -7.55 -10.40
C LEU A 125 0.17 -7.17 -9.16
N ARG A 126 0.36 -8.08 -8.20
CA ARG A 126 1.01 -7.74 -6.93
C ARG A 126 2.47 -7.31 -7.09
N CYS A 127 3.17 -7.78 -8.12
CA CYS A 127 4.53 -7.35 -8.44
C CYS A 127 4.58 -5.94 -9.04
N ASP A 128 3.46 -5.42 -9.56
CA ASP A 128 3.39 -4.13 -10.23
C ASP A 128 3.15 -2.95 -9.28
N ALA A 129 2.72 -3.22 -8.04
CA ALA A 129 2.42 -2.18 -7.08
C ALA A 129 2.78 -2.55 -5.64
N ASN A 130 3.13 -1.54 -4.86
CA ASN A 130 3.25 -1.64 -3.41
C ASN A 130 2.01 -1.04 -2.74
N ILE A 131 1.63 -1.62 -1.60
CA ILE A 131 0.50 -1.13 -0.80
C ILE A 131 1.09 -0.35 0.38
N ILE A 132 0.69 0.91 0.51
CA ILE A 132 1.04 1.79 1.62
C ILE A 132 -0.24 2.15 2.36
N VAL A 133 -0.22 2.13 3.69
CA VAL A 133 -1.41 2.40 4.50
C VAL A 133 -1.21 3.69 5.28
N GLU A 134 -2.07 4.67 5.02
CA GLU A 134 -2.23 5.87 5.83
C GLU A 134 -3.47 5.69 6.72
N THR A 135 -3.26 5.37 8.00
CA THR A 135 -4.37 5.04 8.91
C THR A 135 -4.25 5.69 10.28
N ALA A 136 -5.38 6.08 10.85
CA ALA A 136 -5.49 6.52 12.24
C ALA A 136 -5.70 5.38 13.27
N SER A 137 -5.90 4.13 12.80
CA SER A 137 -6.17 2.99 13.67
C SER A 137 -4.92 2.29 14.21
N ALA A 138 -3.79 2.37 13.50
CA ALA A 138 -2.53 1.76 13.95
C ALA A 138 -1.89 2.59 15.07
N ARG A 139 -1.75 2.01 16.26
CA ARG A 139 -1.29 2.73 17.48
C ARG A 139 -0.26 1.99 18.32
N ASP A 140 -0.05 0.72 18.06
CA ASP A 140 0.87 -0.13 18.80
C ASP A 140 1.47 -1.20 17.87
N PRO A 141 2.53 -1.92 18.27
CA PRO A 141 3.26 -2.84 17.41
C PRO A 141 2.47 -4.05 16.89
N HIS A 142 1.29 -4.34 17.42
CA HIS A 142 0.46 -5.45 16.93
C HIS A 142 -0.33 -5.08 15.66
N HIS A 143 -0.60 -3.80 15.46
CA HIS A 143 -1.30 -3.28 14.27
C HIS A 143 -0.37 -3.22 13.06
#